data_AF-A0ABD5NSF6-F1
#
_entry.id   AF-A0ABD5NSF6-F1
#
_cell.length_a   1.000
_cell.length_b   1.000
_cell.length_c   1.000
_cell.angle_alpha   90.00
_cell.angle_beta   90.00
_cell.angle_gamma   90.00
#
_symmetry.space_group_name_H-M   'P 1'
#
loop_
_entity.id
_entity.type
_entity.pdbx_description
1 polymer ?
#
loop_
_entity_poly.entity_id
_entity_poly.type
_entity_poly.pdbx_seq_one_letter_code
_entity_poly.pdbx_strand_id
1 'polypeptide(L)'
;MRSLLQRLLDDDTPDEQVDLESRQSDADEALADAVDAGGYTIDDCGVTGVAVVNEGPDEEPVIVPIARFSLGEDVEDPDMDLVWELVAEAASALRRPFDDVYVRHYDVQFTFDGDGLFEAETCRRVLLTDEFVDRYASDASFTAADLRAAVEAADDIDDEIAPVAWGECKDYSRTDDAAMIVAGTTAAAAASASAASCASAGAATGGGGVC
;
A
#
# COMPACT_ATOMS: atom_id res chain seq x y z
N MET A 1 7.73 14.11 -27.23
CA MET A 1 7.76 14.23 -25.76
C MET A 1 7.87 12.82 -25.21
N ARG A 2 8.71 12.61 -24.19
CA ARG A 2 8.78 11.32 -23.48
C ARG A 2 7.71 11.35 -22.40
N SER A 3 7.03 10.23 -22.17
CA SER A 3 6.02 10.11 -21.12
C SER A 3 6.68 10.19 -19.73
N LEU A 4 5.94 10.63 -18.72
CA LEU A 4 6.39 10.78 -17.33
C LEU A 4 6.80 9.43 -16.74
N LEU A 5 6.07 8.33 -17.02
CA LEU A 5 6.51 6.97 -16.65
C LEU A 5 7.88 6.65 -17.25
N GLN A 6 8.06 6.94 -18.54
CA GLN A 6 9.32 6.66 -19.22
C GLN A 6 10.47 7.56 -18.75
N ARG A 7 10.19 8.71 -18.10
CA ARG A 7 11.21 9.59 -17.51
C ARG A 7 11.54 9.21 -16.07
N LEU A 8 10.54 8.84 -15.26
CA LEU A 8 10.75 8.29 -13.92
C LEU A 8 11.54 6.97 -13.96
N LEU A 9 11.34 6.16 -15.00
CA LEU A 9 12.12 4.94 -15.24
C LEU A 9 13.56 5.20 -15.75
N ASP A 10 13.88 6.39 -16.27
CA ASP A 10 15.19 6.74 -16.87
C ASP A 10 16.13 7.52 -15.92
N ASP A 11 15.69 7.83 -14.68
CA ASP A 11 16.50 8.47 -13.60
C ASP A 11 17.02 9.90 -13.90
N ASP A 12 16.36 10.67 -14.78
CA ASP A 12 16.78 12.05 -15.10
C ASP A 12 15.64 13.08 -14.94
N THR A 13 15.70 13.77 -13.79
CA THR A 13 15.03 15.01 -13.37
C THR A 13 13.59 14.88 -12.82
N PRO A 14 13.33 15.29 -11.56
CA PRO A 14 11.98 15.43 -11.04
C PRO A 14 11.25 16.50 -11.86
N ASP A 15 10.18 16.09 -12.56
CA ASP A 15 9.34 17.01 -13.31
C ASP A 15 8.61 17.94 -12.32
N GLU A 16 8.65 19.24 -12.61
CA GLU A 16 8.10 20.36 -11.82
C GLU A 16 6.57 20.28 -11.59
N GLN A 17 5.89 19.22 -12.03
CA GLN A 17 4.43 19.21 -12.15
C GLN A 17 3.69 18.45 -11.03
N VAL A 18 4.30 17.50 -10.33
CA VAL A 18 3.67 16.84 -9.16
C VAL A 18 4.75 16.39 -8.16
N ASP A 19 4.93 17.14 -7.07
CA ASP A 19 5.81 16.73 -5.95
C ASP A 19 5.16 15.57 -5.16
N LEU A 20 5.33 14.34 -5.66
CA LEU A 20 4.82 13.12 -5.02
C LEU A 20 5.59 12.76 -3.74
N GLU A 21 6.86 13.16 -3.63
CA GLU A 21 7.69 12.92 -2.44
C GLU A 21 7.20 13.75 -1.24
N SER A 22 6.87 15.03 -1.46
CA SER A 22 6.27 15.86 -0.41
C SER A 22 4.91 15.32 -0.01
N ARG A 23 4.06 14.93 -0.96
CA ARG A 23 2.73 14.35 -0.66
C ARG A 23 2.83 13.06 0.13
N GLN A 24 3.77 12.18 -0.21
CA GLN A 24 4.02 10.98 0.57
C GLN A 24 4.42 11.33 2.00
N SER A 25 5.30 12.31 2.17
CA SER A 25 5.79 12.74 3.49
C SER A 25 4.66 13.35 4.34
N ASP A 26 3.80 14.18 3.73
CA ASP A 26 2.61 14.73 4.38
C ASP A 26 1.61 13.63 4.77
N ALA A 27 1.46 12.60 3.93
CA ALA A 27 0.61 11.45 4.19
C ALA A 27 1.17 10.54 5.29
N ASP A 28 2.49 10.36 5.33
CA ASP A 28 3.21 9.61 6.36
C ASP A 28 3.04 10.28 7.73
N GLU A 29 3.26 11.59 7.80
CA GLU A 29 3.05 12.38 9.03
C GLU A 29 1.58 12.31 9.49
N ALA A 30 0.63 12.49 8.56
CA ALA A 30 -0.79 12.41 8.89
C ALA A 30 -1.21 11.02 9.40
N LEU A 31 -0.65 9.95 8.83
CA LEU A 31 -0.94 8.59 9.25
C LEU A 31 -0.35 8.30 10.64
N ALA A 32 0.91 8.67 10.85
CA ALA A 32 1.58 8.50 12.14
C ALA A 32 0.82 9.25 13.25
N ASP A 33 0.45 10.52 13.03
CA ASP A 33 -0.32 11.31 13.99
C ASP A 33 -1.69 10.67 14.32
N ALA A 34 -2.37 10.12 13.32
CA ALA A 34 -3.67 9.48 13.49
C ALA A 34 -3.56 8.19 14.32
N VAL A 35 -2.56 7.35 14.02
CA VAL A 35 -2.31 6.10 14.76
C VAL A 35 -1.88 6.39 16.20
N ASP A 36 -0.98 7.35 16.41
CA ASP A 36 -0.52 7.76 17.74
C ASP A 36 -1.69 8.32 18.58
N ALA A 37 -2.57 9.11 17.97
CA ALA A 37 -3.75 9.65 18.64
C ALA A 37 -4.78 8.56 19.01
N GLY A 38 -4.91 7.53 18.16
CA GLY A 38 -5.78 6.38 18.41
C GLY A 38 -5.25 5.43 19.48
N GLY A 39 -3.94 5.43 19.73
CA GLY A 39 -3.29 4.60 20.75
C GLY A 39 -3.31 3.11 20.41
N TYR A 40 -3.23 2.78 19.12
CA TYR A 40 -3.23 1.40 18.63
C TYR A 40 -1.98 0.65 19.10
N THR A 41 -2.14 -0.62 19.45
CA THR A 41 -1.02 -1.48 19.84
C THR A 41 -0.50 -2.21 18.60
N ILE A 42 0.27 -1.49 17.79
CA ILE A 42 0.98 -2.01 16.62
C ILE A 42 2.47 -1.67 16.75
N ASP A 43 3.33 -2.37 16.02
CA ASP A 43 4.77 -2.16 16.08
C ASP A 43 5.22 -0.94 15.28
N ASP A 44 4.66 -0.72 14.09
CA ASP A 44 5.03 0.38 13.21
C ASP A 44 3.92 0.72 12.20
N CYS A 45 3.94 1.95 11.67
CA CYS A 45 3.07 2.37 10.57
C CYS A 45 3.74 3.45 9.72
N GLY A 46 3.34 3.54 8.44
CA GLY A 46 3.77 4.63 7.56
C GLY A 46 3.30 4.49 6.13
N VAL A 47 3.52 5.54 5.34
CA VAL A 47 3.30 5.54 3.90
C VAL A 47 4.60 5.18 3.21
N THR A 48 4.72 3.93 2.77
CA THR A 48 5.99 3.36 2.28
C THR A 48 6.34 3.79 0.87
N GLY A 49 5.36 4.27 0.10
CA GLY A 49 5.61 4.85 -1.21
C GLY A 49 4.34 5.21 -1.96
N VAL A 50 4.56 5.80 -3.14
CA VAL A 50 3.53 6.10 -4.12
C VAL A 50 3.92 5.46 -5.44
N ALA A 51 3.14 4.47 -5.89
CA ALA A 51 3.38 3.84 -7.18
C ALA A 51 2.69 4.64 -8.28
N VAL A 52 3.42 5.07 -9.30
CA VAL A 52 2.87 5.61 -10.55
C VAL A 52 2.65 4.42 -11.48
N VAL A 53 1.39 4.12 -11.81
CA VAL A 53 1.00 2.88 -12.51
C VAL A 53 0.46 3.12 -13.92
N ASN A 54 0.13 4.36 -14.27
CA ASN A 54 -0.27 4.75 -15.61
C ASN A 54 -0.17 6.28 -15.77
N GLU A 55 -0.42 6.76 -16.99
CA GLU A 55 -0.59 8.17 -17.30
C GLU A 55 -1.94 8.41 -17.99
N GLY A 56 -2.60 9.50 -17.60
CA GLY A 56 -3.83 9.97 -18.21
C GLY A 56 -3.61 10.55 -19.61
N PRO A 57 -4.70 10.91 -20.31
CA PRO A 57 -4.64 11.48 -21.66
C PRO A 57 -3.86 12.80 -21.74
N ASP A 58 -3.75 13.53 -20.62
CA ASP A 58 -3.03 14.80 -20.48
C ASP A 58 -1.68 14.64 -19.75
N GLU A 59 -1.09 13.44 -19.75
CA GLU A 59 0.18 13.12 -19.06
C GLU A 59 0.08 13.24 -17.52
N GLU A 60 -1.14 13.23 -16.97
CA GLU A 60 -1.40 13.24 -15.53
C GLU A 60 -1.06 11.87 -14.91
N PRO A 61 -0.32 11.80 -13.79
CA PRO A 61 0.04 10.53 -13.20
C PRO A 61 -1.17 9.84 -12.59
N VAL A 62 -1.33 8.56 -12.88
CA VAL A 62 -2.27 7.66 -12.20
C VAL A 62 -1.49 6.94 -11.12
N ILE A 63 -1.84 7.19 -9.86
CA ILE A 63 -1.04 6.75 -8.71
C ILE A 63 -1.77 5.72 -7.83
N VAL A 64 -1.00 5.02 -7.00
CA VAL A 64 -1.44 4.15 -5.91
C VAL A 64 -0.61 4.49 -4.67
N PRO A 65 -1.16 5.25 -3.71
CA PRO A 65 -0.55 5.43 -2.39
C PRO A 65 -0.54 4.10 -1.62
N ILE A 66 0.58 3.81 -0.94
CA ILE A 66 0.78 2.56 -0.21
C ILE A 66 1.01 2.87 1.27
N ALA A 67 0.02 2.57 2.12
CA ALA A 67 0.16 2.58 3.56
C ALA A 67 0.52 1.18 4.06
N ARG A 68 1.40 1.08 5.06
CA ARG A 68 1.81 -0.19 5.66
C ARG A 68 1.71 -0.12 7.17
N PHE A 69 1.16 -1.17 7.76
CA PHE A 69 1.08 -1.38 9.21
C PHE A 69 1.79 -2.68 9.58
N SER A 70 2.66 -2.63 10.59
CA SER A 70 3.25 -3.81 11.21
C SER A 70 2.48 -4.15 12.48
N LEU A 71 1.71 -5.23 12.45
CA LEU A 71 0.89 -5.68 13.60
C LEU A 71 1.73 -6.42 14.65
N GLY A 72 2.86 -6.94 14.21
CA GLY A 72 3.91 -7.49 15.06
C GLY A 72 4.23 -8.95 14.81
N GLU A 73 5.43 -9.34 15.26
CA GLU A 73 6.01 -10.66 14.98
C GLU A 73 5.25 -11.82 15.65
N ASP A 74 4.65 -11.57 16.82
CA ASP A 74 3.89 -12.57 17.59
C ASP A 74 2.42 -12.70 17.15
N VAL A 75 1.98 -12.00 16.10
CA VAL A 75 0.58 -11.99 15.65
C VAL A 75 0.40 -13.00 14.52
N GLU A 76 -0.13 -14.20 14.82
CA GLU A 76 -0.43 -15.24 13.81
C GLU A 76 -1.77 -14.99 13.08
N ASP A 77 -2.79 -14.50 13.80
CA ASP A 77 -4.14 -14.22 13.30
C ASP A 77 -4.54 -12.80 13.73
N PRO A 78 -4.53 -11.81 12.81
CA PRO A 78 -4.79 -10.44 13.17
C PRO A 78 -6.26 -10.22 13.52
N ASP A 79 -6.51 -9.38 14.52
CA ASP A 79 -7.86 -8.95 14.87
C ASP A 79 -8.44 -8.10 13.74
N MET A 80 -9.43 -8.65 13.03
CA MET A 80 -10.04 -7.98 11.89
C MET A 80 -10.74 -6.67 12.28
N ASP A 81 -11.23 -6.52 13.51
CA ASP A 81 -11.82 -5.27 13.94
C ASP A 81 -10.75 -4.17 14.04
N LEU A 82 -9.58 -4.50 14.60
CA LEU A 82 -8.40 -3.61 14.61
C LEU A 82 -7.91 -3.30 13.19
N VAL A 83 -7.81 -4.30 12.31
CA VAL A 83 -7.42 -4.09 10.90
C VAL A 83 -8.31 -3.05 10.24
N TRP A 84 -9.63 -3.17 10.41
CA TRP A 84 -10.58 -2.24 9.79
C TRP A 84 -10.58 -0.85 10.42
N GLU A 85 -10.25 -0.73 11.71
CA GLU A 85 -9.97 0.57 12.33
C GLU A 85 -8.73 1.23 11.70
N LEU A 86 -7.64 0.49 11.51
CA LEU A 86 -6.42 0.99 10.86
C LEU A 86 -6.64 1.35 9.38
N VAL A 87 -7.43 0.56 8.64
CA VAL A 87 -7.86 0.90 7.27
C VAL A 87 -8.59 2.25 7.25
N ALA A 88 -9.43 2.51 8.24
CA ALA A 88 -10.19 3.75 8.32
C ALA A 88 -9.28 4.96 8.63
N GLU A 89 -8.27 4.79 9.50
CA GLU A 89 -7.25 5.81 9.73
C GLU A 89 -6.43 6.08 8.47
N ALA A 90 -6.03 5.04 7.74
CA ALA A 90 -5.35 5.20 6.45
C ALA A 90 -6.21 5.94 5.41
N ALA A 91 -7.49 5.59 5.29
CA ALA A 91 -8.41 6.28 4.38
C ALA A 91 -8.51 7.78 4.69
N SER A 92 -8.55 8.13 5.98
CA SER A 92 -8.58 9.53 6.43
C SER A 92 -7.27 10.27 6.13
N ALA A 93 -6.13 9.65 6.48
CA ALA A 93 -4.80 10.25 6.35
C ALA A 93 -4.38 10.44 4.89
N LEU A 94 -4.67 9.47 4.02
CA LEU A 94 -4.25 9.48 2.62
C LEU A 94 -5.09 10.41 1.74
N ARG A 95 -6.34 10.73 2.10
CA ARG A 95 -7.21 11.53 1.22
C ARG A 95 -6.63 12.90 0.89
N ARG A 96 -6.27 13.68 1.92
CA ARG A 96 -5.93 15.10 1.76
C ARG A 96 -4.62 15.33 0.98
N PRO A 97 -3.55 14.54 1.19
CA PRO A 97 -2.33 14.71 0.41
C PRO A 97 -2.47 14.35 -1.08
N PHE A 98 -3.51 13.60 -1.44
CA PHE A 98 -3.72 13.10 -2.79
C PHE A 98 -5.05 13.55 -3.44
N ASP A 99 -5.75 14.54 -2.89
CA ASP A 99 -7.09 14.96 -3.39
C ASP A 99 -7.04 15.69 -4.74
N ASP A 100 -5.86 16.13 -5.15
CA ASP A 100 -5.60 16.87 -6.38
C ASP A 100 -4.94 16.03 -7.49
N VAL A 101 -4.79 14.72 -7.29
CA VAL A 101 -4.18 13.78 -8.25
C VAL A 101 -5.08 12.59 -8.52
N TYR A 102 -4.88 11.93 -9.66
CA TYR A 102 -5.68 10.77 -10.00
C TYR A 102 -5.19 9.52 -9.25
N VAL A 103 -5.90 9.12 -8.20
CA VAL A 103 -5.66 7.88 -7.48
C VAL A 103 -6.43 6.73 -8.12
N ARG A 104 -5.74 5.67 -8.56
CA ARG A 104 -6.39 4.46 -9.09
C ARG A 104 -7.10 3.71 -7.97
N HIS A 105 -6.40 3.51 -6.87
CA HIS A 105 -6.86 2.90 -5.63
C HIS A 105 -5.82 3.18 -4.54
N TYR A 106 -6.21 3.00 -3.28
CA TYR A 106 -5.31 3.06 -2.13
C TYR A 106 -4.97 1.63 -1.69
N ASP A 107 -3.69 1.34 -1.48
CA ASP A 107 -3.22 0.02 -1.03
C ASP A 107 -2.83 0.11 0.45
N VAL A 108 -3.55 -0.61 1.30
CA VAL A 108 -3.30 -0.68 2.74
C VAL A 108 -2.78 -2.07 3.09
N GLN A 109 -1.50 -2.16 3.44
CA GLN A 109 -0.79 -3.41 3.67
C GLN A 109 -0.58 -3.67 5.16
N PHE A 110 -0.66 -4.94 5.55
CA PHE A 110 -0.50 -5.42 6.91
C PHE A 110 0.57 -6.51 6.93
N THR A 111 1.57 -6.36 7.79
CA THR A 111 2.61 -7.35 8.05
C THR A 111 2.49 -7.91 9.46
N PHE A 112 2.57 -9.23 9.59
CA PHE A 112 2.43 -9.97 10.84
C PHE A 112 3.09 -11.35 10.72
N ASP A 113 3.16 -12.11 11.81
CA ASP A 113 3.67 -13.50 11.82
C ASP A 113 5.08 -13.62 11.22
N GLY A 114 6.07 -13.10 11.94
CA GLY A 114 7.43 -12.87 11.43
C GLY A 114 8.48 -12.84 12.54
N ASP A 115 8.53 -13.88 13.35
CA ASP A 115 9.31 -14.03 14.59
C ASP A 115 10.68 -14.72 14.41
N GLY A 116 11.07 -15.04 13.17
CA GLY A 116 12.22 -15.89 12.89
C GLY A 116 13.26 -15.33 11.92
N LEU A 117 14.54 -15.69 12.13
CA LEU A 117 15.64 -15.53 11.14
C LEU A 117 15.38 -16.27 9.80
N PHE A 118 14.31 -17.06 9.71
CA PHE A 118 13.96 -17.93 8.58
C PHE A 118 12.45 -17.95 8.26
N GLU A 119 11.60 -17.38 9.12
CA GLU A 119 10.15 -17.29 8.90
C GLU A 119 9.87 -15.97 8.19
N ALA A 120 9.19 -16.06 7.05
CA ALA A 120 8.85 -14.90 6.26
C ALA A 120 7.63 -14.23 6.88
N GLU A 121 7.70 -12.90 7.06
CA GLU A 121 6.54 -12.10 7.43
C GLU A 121 5.36 -12.44 6.51
N THR A 122 4.19 -12.68 7.09
CA THR A 122 2.95 -12.77 6.34
C THR A 122 2.51 -11.36 5.96
N CYS A 123 2.18 -11.15 4.68
CA CYS A 123 1.71 -9.87 4.16
C CYS A 123 0.32 -10.01 3.54
N ARG A 124 -0.62 -9.20 4.00
CA ARG A 124 -2.00 -9.09 3.48
C ARG A 124 -2.34 -7.65 3.18
N ARG A 125 -3.33 -7.40 2.33
CA ARG A 125 -3.74 -6.03 1.98
C ARG A 125 -5.23 -5.84 1.82
N VAL A 126 -5.65 -4.59 1.98
CA VAL A 126 -6.98 -4.09 1.65
C VAL A 126 -6.83 -3.02 0.57
N LEU A 127 -7.59 -3.15 -0.51
CA LEU A 127 -7.62 -2.14 -1.57
C LEU A 127 -8.89 -1.31 -1.47
N LEU A 128 -8.73 0.01 -1.37
CA LEU A 128 -9.84 0.95 -1.35
C LEU A 128 -9.93 1.71 -2.66
N THR A 129 -11.14 1.91 -3.17
CA THR A 129 -11.39 2.83 -4.28
C THR A 129 -11.43 4.27 -3.75
N ASP A 130 -11.18 5.24 -4.64
CA ASP A 130 -11.33 6.66 -4.30
C ASP A 130 -12.75 7.03 -3.84
N GLU A 131 -13.76 6.37 -4.40
CA GLU A 131 -15.17 6.53 -3.97
C GLU A 131 -15.36 6.15 -2.50
N PHE A 132 -14.74 5.06 -2.02
CA PHE A 132 -14.86 4.65 -0.63
C PHE A 132 -14.14 5.60 0.33
N VAL A 133 -12.95 6.07 -0.06
CA VAL A 133 -12.18 7.05 0.71
C VAL A 133 -12.92 8.38 0.80
N ASP A 134 -13.43 8.89 -0.31
CA ASP A 134 -14.20 10.15 -0.32
C ASP A 134 -15.49 10.03 0.48
N ARG A 135 -16.20 8.91 0.35
CA ARG A 135 -17.43 8.65 1.10
C ARG A 135 -17.17 8.60 2.60
N TYR A 136 -16.16 7.86 3.03
CA TYR A 136 -15.79 7.77 4.45
C TYR A 136 -15.45 9.14 5.05
N ALA A 137 -14.73 9.97 4.31
CA ALA A 137 -14.35 11.28 4.78
C ALA A 137 -15.47 12.34 4.69
N SER A 138 -16.45 12.16 3.81
CA SER A 138 -17.50 13.15 3.54
C SER A 138 -18.82 12.87 4.25
N ASP A 139 -19.12 11.60 4.57
CA ASP A 139 -20.33 11.18 5.25
C ASP A 139 -20.02 10.73 6.69
N ALA A 140 -20.25 11.63 7.65
CA ALA A 140 -20.04 11.35 9.08
C ALA A 140 -20.93 10.22 9.65
N SER A 141 -21.95 9.75 8.90
CA SER A 141 -22.75 8.59 9.28
C SER A 141 -22.19 7.27 8.74
N PHE A 142 -21.20 7.32 7.84
CA PHE A 142 -20.54 6.16 7.27
C PHE A 142 -19.35 5.77 8.13
N THR A 143 -19.51 4.73 8.95
CA THR A 143 -18.52 4.29 9.93
C THR A 143 -17.48 3.34 9.33
N ALA A 144 -16.42 3.03 10.07
CA ALA A 144 -15.44 2.00 9.66
C ALA A 144 -16.11 0.62 9.43
N ALA A 145 -17.15 0.29 10.21
CA ALA A 145 -17.93 -0.93 10.00
C ALA A 145 -18.74 -0.90 8.70
N ASP A 146 -19.26 0.27 8.31
CA ASP A 146 -19.95 0.44 7.03
C ASP A 146 -18.95 0.38 5.86
N LEU A 147 -17.75 0.94 6.02
CA LEU A 147 -16.65 0.84 5.06
C LEU A 147 -16.27 -0.63 4.84
N ARG A 148 -16.02 -1.37 5.92
CA ARG A 148 -15.77 -2.82 5.88
C ARG A 148 -16.85 -3.55 5.10
N ALA A 149 -18.12 -3.38 5.49
CA ALA A 149 -19.23 -4.08 4.87
C ALA A 149 -19.39 -3.72 3.38
N ALA A 150 -19.10 -2.46 3.01
CA ALA A 150 -19.16 -2.03 1.62
C ALA A 150 -18.03 -2.61 0.77
N VAL A 151 -16.81 -2.66 1.30
CA VAL A 151 -15.65 -3.25 0.62
C VAL A 151 -15.84 -4.76 0.48
N GLU A 152 -16.19 -5.47 1.55
CA GLU A 152 -16.48 -6.92 1.52
C GLU A 152 -17.62 -7.28 0.53
N ALA A 153 -18.63 -6.41 0.39
CA ALA A 153 -19.73 -6.65 -0.54
C ALA A 153 -19.36 -6.38 -2.02
N ALA A 154 -18.32 -5.56 -2.25
CA ALA A 154 -17.88 -5.16 -3.58
C ALA A 154 -16.65 -5.95 -4.05
N ASP A 155 -15.97 -6.65 -3.15
CA ASP A 155 -14.88 -7.58 -3.45
C ASP A 155 -15.37 -8.70 -4.39
N ASP A 156 -14.70 -8.81 -5.54
CA ASP A 156 -15.03 -9.79 -6.58
C ASP A 156 -14.11 -11.01 -6.60
N ILE A 157 -13.29 -11.19 -5.56
CA ILE A 157 -12.28 -12.26 -5.37
C ILE A 157 -11.01 -12.03 -6.22
N ASP A 158 -11.00 -11.05 -7.12
CA ASP A 158 -9.81 -10.71 -7.89
C ASP A 158 -8.94 -9.71 -7.12
N ASP A 159 -7.89 -10.22 -6.47
CA ASP A 159 -6.92 -9.43 -5.73
C ASP A 159 -6.22 -8.35 -6.59
N GLU A 160 -6.33 -8.37 -7.93
CA GLU A 160 -5.74 -7.35 -8.80
C GLU A 160 -6.60 -6.09 -8.97
N ILE A 161 -7.91 -6.17 -8.72
CA ILE A 161 -8.86 -5.10 -9.02
C ILE A 161 -9.51 -4.61 -7.71
N ALA A 162 -9.29 -3.34 -7.38
CA ALA A 162 -9.96 -2.74 -6.24
C ALA A 162 -11.49 -2.69 -6.45
N PRO A 163 -12.30 -2.92 -5.41
CA PRO A 163 -11.92 -3.09 -4.01
C PRO A 163 -11.58 -4.54 -3.62
N VAL A 164 -10.67 -4.73 -2.66
CA VAL A 164 -10.24 -6.05 -2.18
C VAL A 164 -10.34 -6.09 -0.66
N ALA A 165 -11.09 -7.05 -0.13
CA ALA A 165 -11.27 -7.27 1.29
C ALA A 165 -10.35 -8.42 1.73
N TRP A 166 -9.07 -8.11 1.97
CA TRP A 166 -8.04 -9.03 2.46
C TRP A 166 -7.41 -9.96 1.42
N GLY A 167 -6.59 -9.38 0.54
CA GLY A 167 -5.86 -10.08 -0.53
C GLY A 167 -4.37 -10.29 -0.24
N GLU A 168 -3.68 -10.92 -1.19
CA GLU A 168 -2.21 -11.03 -1.19
C GLU A 168 -1.53 -9.68 -1.48
N CYS A 169 -0.42 -9.39 -0.80
CA CYS A 169 0.38 -8.19 -1.06
C CYS A 169 0.99 -8.18 -2.46
N LYS A 170 1.11 -6.98 -3.04
CA LYS A 170 1.76 -6.75 -4.34
C LYS A 170 3.04 -5.96 -4.16
N ASP A 171 4.10 -6.42 -4.82
CA ASP A 171 5.36 -5.69 -4.95
C ASP A 171 5.34 -4.83 -6.22
N TYR A 172 5.09 -3.53 -6.05
CA TYR A 172 5.05 -2.57 -7.15
C TYR A 172 6.45 -2.26 -7.71
N SER A 173 7.52 -2.51 -6.96
CA SER A 173 8.90 -2.23 -7.39
C SER A 173 9.41 -3.21 -8.46
N ARG A 174 8.77 -4.38 -8.57
CA ARG A 174 9.10 -5.43 -9.55
C ARG A 174 8.15 -5.50 -10.74
N THR A 175 7.20 -4.58 -10.85
CA THR A 175 6.25 -4.55 -11.96
C THR A 175 6.83 -3.69 -13.09
N ASP A 176 6.91 -4.24 -14.31
CA ASP A 176 7.53 -3.58 -15.48
C ASP A 176 6.86 -2.26 -15.89
N ASP A 177 5.62 -2.01 -15.43
CA ASP A 177 4.79 -0.85 -15.79
C ASP A 177 4.55 0.12 -14.60
N ALA A 178 5.32 0.02 -13.51
CA ALA A 178 5.18 0.90 -12.36
C ALA A 178 6.50 1.57 -11.97
N ALA A 179 6.45 2.86 -11.63
CA ALA A 179 7.55 3.59 -11.01
C ALA A 179 7.22 3.85 -9.54
N MET A 180 8.15 3.54 -8.64
CA MET A 180 7.98 3.74 -7.19
C MET A 180 8.67 5.04 -6.75
N ILE A 181 7.89 5.92 -6.10
CA ILE A 181 8.41 7.10 -5.40
C ILE A 181 8.48 6.79 -3.91
N VAL A 182 9.66 7.04 -3.31
CA VAL A 182 9.91 6.87 -1.87
C VAL A 182 10.65 8.11 -1.37
N ALA A 183 10.03 8.86 -0.47
CA ALA A 183 10.63 9.98 0.21
C ALA A 183 11.82 9.49 1.04
N GLY A 184 12.98 10.11 0.85
CA GLY A 184 14.27 9.65 1.39
C GLY A 184 14.37 9.53 2.93
N THR A 185 13.33 9.89 3.68
CA THR A 185 13.24 9.79 5.14
C THR A 185 12.64 8.48 5.64
N THR A 186 11.81 7.78 4.85
CA THR A 186 11.18 6.48 5.24
C THR A 186 12.05 5.26 4.93
N ALA A 187 13.20 5.46 4.27
CA ALA A 187 14.15 4.40 3.92
C ALA A 187 14.66 3.59 5.13
N ALA A 188 14.56 4.10 6.37
CA ALA A 188 14.97 3.35 7.56
C ALA A 188 13.96 2.25 7.97
N ALA A 189 12.66 2.47 7.77
CA ALA A 189 11.62 1.48 8.05
C ALA A 189 11.47 0.48 6.89
N ALA A 190 11.49 0.97 5.65
CA ALA A 190 11.39 0.13 4.45
C ALA A 190 12.62 -0.78 4.21
N ALA A 191 13.82 -0.35 4.63
CA ALA A 191 15.05 -1.14 4.45
C ALA A 191 15.17 -2.32 5.42
N SER A 192 14.41 -2.34 6.51
CA SER A 192 14.49 -3.43 7.49
C SER A 192 13.67 -4.65 7.09
N ALA A 193 12.69 -4.50 6.19
CA ALA A 193 11.82 -5.59 5.69
C ALA A 193 12.14 -6.07 4.27
N SER A 194 12.80 -5.26 3.42
CA SER A 194 12.99 -5.59 1.99
C SER A 194 14.09 -6.62 1.69
N ALA A 195 14.74 -7.19 2.70
CA ALA A 195 15.83 -8.16 2.52
C ALA A 195 15.40 -9.63 2.68
N ALA A 196 14.18 -9.91 3.13
CA ALA A 196 13.70 -11.27 3.36
C ALA A 196 12.41 -11.54 2.58
N SER A 197 12.47 -12.53 1.68
CA SER A 197 11.33 -13.41 1.39
C SER A 197 10.27 -12.94 0.39
N CYS A 198 10.67 -12.77 -0.87
CA CYS A 198 9.88 -13.31 -1.97
C CYS A 198 10.79 -14.18 -2.86
N ALA A 199 11.27 -15.27 -2.27
CA ALA A 199 11.79 -16.41 -3.02
C ALA A 199 10.59 -17.29 -3.38
N SER A 200 10.09 -17.13 -4.60
CA SER A 200 9.05 -17.97 -5.18
C SER A 200 9.43 -19.46 -5.05
N ALA A 201 8.68 -20.20 -4.24
CA ALA A 201 8.69 -21.65 -4.25
C ALA A 201 8.01 -22.16 -5.53
N GLY A 202 8.74 -22.13 -6.64
CA GLY A 202 8.35 -22.77 -7.89
C GLY A 202 8.49 -24.28 -7.77
N ALA A 203 7.40 -24.98 -7.47
CA ALA A 203 7.31 -26.43 -7.63
C ALA A 203 7.33 -26.79 -9.12
N ALA A 204 8.38 -27.45 -9.59
CA ALA A 204 8.36 -28.21 -10.84
C ALA A 204 9.14 -29.52 -10.70
N THR A 205 8.37 -30.59 -10.84
CA THR A 205 8.66 -32.00 -10.95
C THR A 205 9.83 -32.40 -11.88
N GLY A 206 10.58 -33.44 -11.47
CA GLY A 206 10.84 -34.60 -12.34
C GLY A 206 12.22 -34.77 -12.97
N GLY A 207 12.87 -35.90 -12.65
CA GLY A 207 13.52 -36.73 -13.67
C GLY A 207 15.05 -36.66 -13.81
N GLY A 208 15.73 -37.55 -13.08
CA GLY A 208 16.74 -38.50 -13.59
C GLY A 208 17.93 -38.04 -14.45
N GLY A 209 19.14 -38.42 -14.00
CA GLY A 209 20.09 -39.11 -14.88
C GLY A 209 21.48 -38.49 -15.07
N VAL A 210 22.47 -39.16 -14.46
CA VAL A 210 23.81 -39.54 -14.98
C VAL A 210 24.64 -38.49 -15.75
N CYS A 211 25.70 -37.98 -15.11
CA CYS A 211 27.11 -38.36 -15.29
C CYS A 211 28.01 -37.31 -14.62
#